data_AF-A0A948C9Q1-F1
#
_entry.id   AF-A0A948C9Q1-F1
#
_cell.length_a   1.000
_cell.length_b   1.000
_cell.length_c   1.000
_cell.angle_alpha   90.00
_cell.angle_beta   90.00
_cell.angle_gamma   90.00
#
_symmetry.space_group_name_H-M   'P 1'
#
loop_
_entity.id
_entity.type
_entity.pdbx_description
1 polymer ?
#
loop_
_entity_poly.entity_id
_entity_poly.type
_entity_poly.pdbx_seq_one_letter_code
_entity_poly.pdbx_strand_id
1 'polypeptide(L)'
;MRKLVVFIIILFIALPVLANNIVDTDNDGLSDELEVNLYKTDPQKVDTDGDGYNDGDEVKNNYSPLNPKKVKMKDNDYDHDGLSDGMEI
;
A
#
# COMPACT_ATOMS: atom_id res chain seq x y z
N MET A 1 -10.20 45.85 9.72
CA MET A 1 -9.98 44.46 10.18
C MET A 1 -10.84 43.47 9.38
N ARG A 2 -10.66 43.38 8.05
CA ARG A 2 -11.59 42.65 7.15
C ARG A 2 -10.91 41.85 6.04
N LYS A 3 -9.60 41.61 6.18
CA LYS A 3 -8.79 40.76 5.27
C LYS A 3 -8.40 39.41 5.88
N LEU A 4 -8.52 39.26 7.20
CA LEU A 4 -8.16 38.02 7.91
C LEU A 4 -9.23 36.92 7.76
N VAL A 5 -10.52 37.30 7.72
CA VAL A 5 -11.64 36.35 7.62
C VAL A 5 -11.73 35.70 6.23
N VAL A 6 -11.42 36.44 5.16
CA VAL A 6 -11.48 35.92 3.78
C VAL A 6 -10.34 34.92 3.51
N PHE A 7 -9.16 35.13 4.10
CA PHE A 7 -8.01 34.22 3.93
C PHE A 7 -8.21 32.89 4.68
N ILE A 8 -8.85 32.92 5.86
CA ILE A 8 -9.19 31.72 6.65
C ILE A 8 -10.28 30.90 5.95
N ILE A 9 -11.26 31.54 5.33
CA ILE A 9 -12.32 30.85 4.59
C ILE A 9 -11.75 30.16 3.33
N ILE A 10 -10.86 30.82 2.57
CA ILE A 10 -10.20 30.19 1.41
C ILE A 10 -9.31 29.01 1.84
N LEU A 11 -8.64 29.12 3.00
CA LEU A 11 -7.84 28.02 3.56
C LEU A 11 -8.70 26.80 3.92
N PHE A 12 -9.95 26.98 4.37
CA PHE A 12 -10.89 25.88 4.64
C PHE A 12 -11.58 25.32 3.39
N ILE A 13 -11.81 26.14 2.35
CA ILE A 13 -12.41 25.68 1.08
C ILE A 13 -11.37 24.94 0.20
N ALA A 14 -10.07 25.19 0.39
CA ALA A 14 -8.99 24.53 -0.35
C ALA A 14 -8.50 23.21 0.27
N LEU A 15 -8.95 22.85 1.49
CA LEU A 15 -8.58 21.59 2.16
C LEU A 15 -9.25 20.29 1.65
N PRO A 16 -10.34 20.27 0.85
CA PRO A 16 -10.82 19.02 0.26
C PRO A 16 -10.09 18.66 -1.06
N VAL A 17 -8.97 19.29 -1.39
CA VAL A 17 -8.17 18.96 -2.60
C VAL A 17 -7.28 17.72 -2.41
N LEU A 18 -7.25 17.09 -1.23
CA LEU A 18 -6.37 15.95 -0.93
C LEU A 18 -7.07 14.61 -0.64
N ALA A 19 -8.33 14.43 -1.02
CA ALA A 19 -8.85 13.07 -1.15
C ALA A 19 -8.33 12.47 -2.46
N ASN A 20 -7.03 12.14 -2.50
CA ASN A 20 -6.50 11.22 -3.50
C ASN A 20 -7.26 9.91 -3.26
N ASN A 21 -8.29 9.66 -4.06
CA ASN A 21 -8.98 8.38 -4.10
C ASN A 21 -8.02 7.39 -4.76
N ILE A 22 -7.05 6.90 -3.98
CA ILE A 22 -6.12 5.88 -4.46
C ILE A 22 -6.96 4.63 -4.70
N VAL A 23 -6.91 4.11 -5.92
CA VAL A 23 -7.70 2.94 -6.31
C VAL A 23 -7.15 1.72 -5.56
N ASP A 24 -8.06 0.91 -5.05
CA ASP A 24 -7.85 -0.37 -4.39
C ASP A 24 -8.95 -1.29 -4.94
N THR A 25 -8.59 -2.10 -5.94
CA THR A 25 -9.54 -2.83 -6.80
C THR A 25 -10.15 -4.03 -6.08
N ASP A 26 -9.41 -4.69 -5.19
CA ASP A 26 -9.87 -5.87 -4.45
C ASP A 26 -10.26 -5.59 -2.99
N ASN A 27 -10.01 -4.38 -2.51
CA ASN A 27 -10.36 -3.86 -1.18
C ASN A 27 -9.65 -4.58 -0.04
N ASP A 28 -8.40 -4.96 -0.24
CA ASP A 28 -7.58 -5.60 0.79
C ASP A 28 -6.83 -4.58 1.70
N GLY A 29 -6.86 -3.30 1.34
CA GLY A 29 -6.22 -2.21 2.07
C GLY A 29 -4.84 -1.80 1.52
N LEU A 30 -4.41 -2.39 0.42
CA LEU A 30 -3.27 -1.98 -0.40
C LEU A 30 -3.80 -1.38 -1.71
N SER A 31 -3.24 -0.26 -2.14
CA SER A 31 -3.69 0.35 -3.40
C SER A 31 -3.07 -0.31 -4.62
N ASP A 32 -3.79 -0.38 -5.74
CA ASP A 32 -3.31 -0.95 -7.03
C ASP A 32 -1.92 -0.43 -7.43
N GLU A 33 -1.63 0.85 -7.17
CA GLU A 33 -0.33 1.45 -7.48
C GLU A 33 0.80 0.81 -6.66
N LEU A 34 0.58 0.56 -5.38
CA LEU A 34 1.55 -0.08 -4.48
C LEU A 34 1.69 -1.55 -4.82
N GLU A 35 0.57 -2.22 -5.09
CA GLU A 35 0.54 -3.63 -5.50
C GLU A 35 1.38 -3.87 -6.75
N VAL A 36 1.15 -3.11 -7.83
CA VAL A 36 1.85 -3.31 -9.09
C VAL A 36 3.31 -2.81 -9.04
N ASN A 37 3.55 -1.65 -8.43
CA ASN A 37 4.86 -1.01 -8.55
C ASN A 37 5.85 -1.42 -7.46
N LEU A 38 5.38 -1.68 -6.25
CA LEU A 38 6.22 -1.92 -5.08
C LEU A 38 6.19 -3.39 -4.66
N TYR A 39 5.01 -3.93 -4.31
CA TYR A 39 4.90 -5.27 -3.71
C TYR A 39 4.78 -6.41 -4.71
N LYS A 40 4.54 -6.10 -5.99
CA LYS A 40 4.36 -7.07 -7.09
C LYS A 40 3.22 -8.06 -6.89
N THR A 41 2.17 -7.65 -6.16
CA THR A 41 0.94 -8.40 -5.95
C THR A 41 -0.06 -8.22 -7.10
N ASP A 42 -1.12 -9.01 -7.11
CA ASP A 42 -2.19 -8.94 -8.11
C ASP A 42 -3.35 -8.06 -7.60
N PRO A 43 -3.58 -6.86 -8.17
CA PRO A 43 -4.58 -5.91 -7.66
C PRO A 43 -6.04 -6.36 -7.79
N GLN A 44 -6.27 -7.56 -8.30
CA GLN A 44 -7.59 -8.18 -8.39
C GLN A 44 -7.75 -9.35 -7.40
N LYS A 45 -6.75 -9.61 -6.56
CA LYS A 45 -6.71 -10.71 -5.62
C LYS A 45 -6.29 -10.23 -4.25
N VAL A 46 -7.28 -10.25 -3.35
CA VAL A 46 -7.10 -10.03 -1.92
C VAL A 46 -5.93 -10.83 -1.31
N ASP A 47 -5.63 -12.03 -1.83
CA ASP A 47 -4.56 -12.92 -1.37
C ASP A 47 -3.82 -13.43 -2.62
N THR A 48 -2.65 -12.85 -2.91
CA THR A 48 -1.89 -13.13 -4.14
C THR A 48 -1.24 -14.50 -4.11
N ASP A 49 -0.70 -14.91 -2.96
CA ASP A 49 0.06 -16.16 -2.83
C ASP A 49 -0.79 -17.38 -2.42
N GLY A 50 -2.02 -17.13 -1.98
CA GLY A 50 -3.03 -18.13 -1.65
C GLY A 50 -2.85 -18.78 -0.28
N ASP A 51 -2.18 -18.13 0.67
CA ASP A 51 -1.92 -18.69 2.00
C ASP A 51 -3.00 -18.44 3.06
N GLY A 52 -4.05 -17.71 2.65
CA GLY A 52 -5.24 -17.39 3.42
C GLY A 52 -5.16 -16.06 4.19
N TYR A 53 -4.17 -15.21 3.90
CA TYR A 53 -4.00 -13.88 4.47
C TYR A 53 -4.02 -12.88 3.32
N ASN A 54 -4.57 -11.69 3.58
CA ASN A 54 -4.63 -10.69 2.51
C ASN A 54 -3.32 -9.92 2.40
N ASP A 55 -2.98 -9.47 1.19
CA ASP A 55 -1.68 -8.87 0.89
C ASP A 55 -1.45 -7.60 1.74
N GLY A 56 -2.48 -6.77 1.90
CA GLY A 56 -2.46 -5.58 2.75
C GLY A 56 -2.13 -5.85 4.22
N ASP A 57 -2.71 -6.90 4.82
CA ASP A 57 -2.43 -7.33 6.19
C ASP A 57 -1.01 -7.90 6.31
N GLU A 58 -0.54 -8.64 5.30
CA GLU A 58 0.81 -9.17 5.29
C GLU A 58 1.86 -8.07 5.25
N VAL A 59 1.72 -7.13 4.33
CA VAL A 59 2.58 -5.94 4.22
C VAL A 59 2.60 -5.16 5.53
N LYS A 60 1.42 -4.88 6.10
CA LYS A 60 1.30 -4.16 7.38
C LYS A 60 1.99 -4.89 8.54
N ASN A 61 2.08 -6.21 8.47
CA ASN A 61 2.71 -7.05 9.47
C ASN A 61 4.15 -7.49 9.09
N ASN A 62 4.73 -6.95 8.00
CA ASN A 62 6.05 -7.29 7.47
C ASN A 62 6.21 -8.76 7.02
N TYR A 63 5.13 -9.39 6.58
CA TYR A 63 5.14 -10.68 5.88
C TYR A 63 5.17 -10.46 4.36
N SER A 64 5.70 -11.44 3.62
CA SER A 64 5.78 -11.38 2.16
C SER A 64 4.45 -11.81 1.55
N PRO A 65 3.76 -10.95 0.77
CA PRO A 65 2.49 -11.29 0.11
C PRO A 65 2.65 -12.15 -1.16
N LEU A 66 3.87 -12.61 -1.43
CA LEU A 66 4.22 -13.41 -2.60
C LEU A 66 4.65 -14.83 -2.23
N ASN A 67 4.76 -15.15 -0.93
CA ASN A 67 5.34 -16.40 -0.48
C ASN A 67 4.41 -17.15 0.48
N PRO A 68 3.83 -18.30 0.03
CA PRO A 68 2.74 -18.98 0.74
C PRO A 68 3.16 -19.68 2.04
N LYS A 69 4.38 -19.42 2.51
CA LYS A 69 4.98 -19.98 3.72
C LYS A 69 4.98 -19.00 4.91
N LYS A 70 4.35 -17.82 4.80
CA LYS A 70 4.30 -16.82 5.89
C LYS A 70 5.66 -16.43 6.40
N VAL A 71 6.52 -16.04 5.47
CA VAL A 71 7.88 -15.59 5.78
C VAL A 71 7.88 -14.07 5.94
N LYS A 72 8.75 -13.56 6.81
CA LYS A 72 8.95 -12.12 6.94
C LYS A 72 9.67 -11.60 5.71
N MET A 73 9.31 -10.42 5.21
CA MET A 73 9.97 -9.80 4.04
C MET A 73 11.49 -9.68 4.23
N LYS A 74 11.95 -9.40 5.45
CA LYS A 74 13.39 -9.34 5.77
C LYS A 74 14.15 -10.67 5.64
N ASP A 75 13.42 -11.79 5.74
CA ASP A 75 13.96 -13.15 5.68
C ASP A 75 13.59 -13.85 4.35
N ASN A 76 12.86 -13.16 3.47
CA ASN A 76 12.46 -13.62 2.15
C ASN A 76 13.31 -12.92 1.08
N ASP A 77 13.61 -13.66 0.01
CA ASP A 77 14.31 -13.19 -1.19
C ASP A 77 13.57 -13.85 -2.36
N TYR A 78 12.45 -13.24 -2.77
CA TYR A 78 11.49 -13.87 -3.67
C TYR A 78 12.08 -14.05 -5.07
N ASP A 79 12.84 -13.08 -5.56
CA ASP A 79 13.44 -13.10 -6.90
C ASP A 79 14.85 -13.71 -6.94
N HIS A 80 15.43 -14.03 -5.78
CA HIS A 80 16.71 -14.72 -5.59
C HIS A 80 17.92 -13.91 -6.11
N ASP A 81 17.84 -12.58 -6.02
CA ASP A 81 18.92 -11.69 -6.44
C ASP A 81 20.00 -11.48 -5.35
N GLY A 82 19.73 -11.95 -4.13
CA GLY A 82 20.62 -11.86 -2.97
C GLY A 82 20.36 -10.64 -2.05
N LEU A 83 19.36 -9.83 -2.36
CA LEU A 83 18.74 -8.86 -1.45
C LEU A 83 17.46 -9.49 -0.88
N SER A 84 17.10 -9.14 0.36
CA SER A 84 15.81 -9.57 0.88
C SER A 84 14.71 -8.64 0.43
N ASP A 85 13.48 -9.13 0.27
CA ASP A 85 12.32 -8.31 -0.12
C ASP A 85 12.22 -7.07 0.77
N GLY A 86 12.50 -7.23 2.07
CA GLY A 86 12.50 -6.12 3.05
C GLY A 86 13.55 -5.02 2.81
N MET A 87 14.57 -5.28 1.99
CA MET A 87 15.57 -4.30 1.53
C MET A 87 15.23 -3.68 0.17
N GLU A 88 14.28 -4.24 -0.56
CA GLU A 88 13.87 -3.78 -1.90
C GLU A 88 12.73 -2.74 -1.87
N ILE A 89 12.14 -2.53 -0.70
CA ILE A 89 10.99 -1.64 -0.44
C ILE A 89 11.40 -0.21 -0.07
#